data_AF-A0AAU6NKQ6-F1
#
_entry.id   AF-A0AAU6NKQ6-F1
#
_cell.length_a   1.000
_cell.length_b   1.000
_cell.length_c   1.000
_cell.angle_alpha   90.00
_cell.angle_beta   90.00
_cell.angle_gamma   90.00
#
_symmetry.space_group_name_H-M   'P 1'
#
loop_
_entity.id
_entity.type
_entity.pdbx_description
1 polymer ?
#
loop_
_entity_poly.entity_id
_entity_poly.type
_entity_poly.pdbx_seq_one_letter_code
_entity_poly.pdbx_strand_id
1 'polypeptide(L)'
;MGVNYISEASGVDSLKNAMGYSQWVKIAIPGGSGWVDVCTNNIMTYSEAELPDWAGWSLIDDDASSDSQCNSKIIKKLYAEKKNDDAKDLLKHSICKFPFEWDFSTFDARFSWVKTKTDHLPEPLTDDDYNELKEHIKSLCFFDKLPAEVQKELSGQIWHFEPRVFITQIQKAERRLIFKTIKKMNDFTADDMRYGDMAKEQILAQGKMNKVDIWGQEFKVNFFNFDKTIDEHFKSMDSMGYWTAWGEYSSLINIMLKKFKANEGGVLKHNLLNKAFSKHVTTVECVNKIKGFIKSLLDDNGYMSLSVNDLNVLNEKIRNGVKLPKFDNYDWFNGLGITIHDTYSTQIYLNYIDVSDGKFKAEISFQIQDHFGLDVADVNGKWFEDFPWFCSWFILQRYTEFGYMPFINEAEFSMVVEG
;
A
#
# COMPACT_ATOMS: atom_id res chain seq x y z
N MET A 1 35.49 12.81 -2.64
CA MET A 1 34.83 11.68 -3.31
C MET A 1 33.98 11.02 -2.23
N GLY A 2 32.68 11.34 -2.20
CA GLY A 2 31.76 10.72 -1.24
C GLY A 2 31.51 9.27 -1.66
N VAL A 3 31.38 8.38 -0.69
CA VAL A 3 31.05 6.97 -0.91
C VAL A 3 29.73 6.92 -1.68
N ASN A 4 29.78 6.37 -2.90
CA ASN A 4 28.61 6.19 -3.74
C ASN A 4 27.82 4.97 -3.25
N TYR A 5 26.50 5.15 -3.17
CA TYR A 5 25.43 4.15 -2.99
C TYR A 5 25.01 3.86 -1.53
N ILE A 6 23.80 4.34 -1.18
CA ILE A 6 23.01 3.94 0.01
C ILE A 6 22.09 2.76 -0.34
N SER A 7 21.74 2.61 -1.62
CA SER A 7 20.78 1.61 -2.10
C SER A 7 21.42 0.65 -3.11
N GLU A 8 21.21 -0.64 -2.88
CA GLU A 8 21.25 -1.67 -3.93
C GLU A 8 19.81 -2.07 -4.22
N ALA A 9 19.46 -2.24 -5.50
CA ALA A 9 18.13 -2.71 -5.86
C ALA A 9 17.90 -4.11 -5.27
N SER A 10 17.00 -4.23 -4.30
CA SER A 10 16.69 -5.52 -3.67
C SER A 10 15.25 -5.95 -3.96
N GLY A 11 15.09 -7.26 -4.14
CA GLY A 11 13.79 -7.92 -4.30
C GLY A 11 13.65 -8.71 -5.60
N VAL A 12 13.21 -9.97 -5.48
CA VAL A 12 12.66 -10.72 -6.61
C VAL A 12 11.29 -10.11 -6.92
N ASP A 13 11.23 -9.21 -7.89
CA ASP A 13 9.95 -8.72 -8.41
C ASP A 13 9.31 -9.83 -9.25
N SER A 14 8.29 -10.49 -8.68
CA SER A 14 7.58 -11.60 -9.33
C SER A 14 6.89 -11.21 -10.64
N LEU A 15 6.76 -9.91 -10.94
CA LEU A 15 6.22 -9.41 -12.21
C LEU A 15 7.31 -9.20 -13.27
N LYS A 16 8.60 -9.17 -12.89
CA LYS A 16 9.70 -9.13 -13.87
C LYS A 16 9.81 -10.46 -14.58
N ASN A 17 9.83 -10.42 -15.91
CA ASN A 17 9.88 -11.59 -16.81
C ASN A 17 8.68 -12.56 -16.72
N ALA A 18 7.53 -12.16 -16.17
CA ALA A 18 6.31 -12.94 -16.35
C ALA A 18 5.92 -12.90 -17.83
N MET A 19 6.13 -14.00 -18.58
CA MET A 19 5.79 -14.07 -20.01
C MET A 19 4.32 -13.67 -20.21
N GLY A 20 4.09 -12.51 -20.84
CA GLY A 20 2.75 -12.00 -21.15
C GLY A 20 2.26 -10.82 -20.31
N TYR A 21 3.03 -10.34 -19.32
CA TYR A 21 2.66 -9.16 -18.51
C TYR A 21 3.61 -7.99 -18.78
N SER A 22 3.06 -6.86 -19.27
CA SER A 22 3.79 -5.59 -19.42
C SER A 22 2.99 -4.48 -18.74
N GLN A 23 3.65 -3.70 -17.88
CA GLN A 23 3.02 -2.57 -17.21
C GLN A 23 3.65 -1.28 -17.72
N TRP A 24 2.95 -0.62 -18.65
CA TRP A 24 3.41 0.64 -19.21
C TRP A 24 2.95 1.81 -18.35
N VAL A 25 3.90 2.54 -17.79
CA VAL A 25 3.67 3.75 -17.00
C VAL A 25 4.12 4.96 -17.81
N LYS A 26 3.25 5.96 -17.92
CA LYS A 26 3.60 7.24 -18.53
C LYS A 26 4.39 8.04 -17.52
N ILE A 27 5.63 8.38 -17.85
CA ILE A 27 6.53 9.16 -17.01
C ILE A 27 6.83 10.52 -17.66
N ALA A 28 7.10 11.51 -16.84
CA ALA A 28 7.65 12.79 -17.29
C ALA A 28 9.16 12.62 -17.56
N ILE A 29 9.62 13.16 -18.69
CA ILE A 29 11.04 13.22 -19.05
C ILE A 29 11.41 14.65 -19.46
N PRO A 30 12.68 15.07 -19.37
CA PRO A 30 13.08 16.38 -19.87
C PRO A 30 12.60 16.59 -21.33
N GLY A 31 11.76 17.59 -21.57
CA GLY A 31 11.20 17.89 -22.88
C GLY A 31 9.88 17.19 -23.23
N GLY A 32 9.25 16.43 -22.32
CA GLY A 32 7.92 15.88 -22.56
C GLY A 32 7.54 14.72 -21.64
N SER A 33 6.99 13.65 -22.24
CA SER A 33 6.59 12.44 -21.51
C SER A 33 6.86 11.20 -22.36
N GLY A 34 7.30 10.12 -21.74
CA GLY A 34 7.51 8.81 -22.36
C GLY A 34 6.70 7.72 -21.68
N TRP A 35 6.58 6.56 -22.32
CA TRP A 35 6.04 5.35 -21.70
C TRP A 35 7.18 4.40 -21.40
N VAL A 36 7.21 3.86 -20.18
CA VAL A 36 8.21 2.88 -19.74
C VAL A 36 7.48 1.64 -19.29
N ASP A 37 7.94 0.48 -19.78
CA ASP A 37 7.52 -0.82 -19.26
C ASP A 37 8.30 -1.13 -17.99
N VAL A 38 7.61 -1.05 -16.85
CA VAL A 38 8.24 -1.25 -15.53
C VAL A 38 8.54 -2.72 -15.23
N CYS A 39 8.08 -3.66 -16.07
CA CYS A 39 8.32 -5.09 -15.90
C CYS A 39 9.63 -5.59 -16.55
N THR A 40 10.42 -4.71 -17.16
CA THR A 40 11.67 -5.10 -17.85
C THR A 40 12.86 -5.22 -16.90
N ASN A 41 13.85 -6.06 -17.24
CA ASN A 41 15.06 -6.28 -16.42
C ASN A 41 15.93 -5.03 -16.25
N ASN A 42 15.79 -4.04 -17.14
CA ASN A 42 16.56 -2.80 -17.10
C ASN A 42 15.96 -1.78 -16.11
N ILE A 43 14.79 -2.07 -15.55
CA ILE A 43 14.17 -1.26 -14.50
C ILE A 43 14.61 -1.81 -13.15
N MET A 44 15.24 -0.96 -12.35
CA MET A 44 15.65 -1.29 -10.99
C MET A 44 14.44 -1.15 -10.06
N THR A 45 14.26 -2.12 -9.15
CA THR A 45 13.22 -2.08 -8.12
C THR A 45 13.88 -1.78 -6.80
N TYR A 46 13.34 -0.81 -6.07
CA TYR A 46 13.84 -0.41 -4.78
C TYR A 46 12.73 -0.54 -3.74
N SER A 47 13.10 -0.93 -2.52
CA SER A 47 12.22 -0.86 -1.36
C SER A 47 12.39 0.49 -0.63
N GLU A 48 11.37 0.90 0.11
CA GLU A 48 11.42 2.11 0.96
C GLU A 48 12.51 2.02 2.05
N ALA A 49 13.05 0.82 2.32
CA ALA A 49 14.13 0.61 3.29
C ALA A 49 15.52 1.02 2.77
N GLU A 50 15.68 1.23 1.47
CA GLU A 50 17.01 1.43 0.84
C GLU A 50 17.46 2.89 0.81
N LEU A 51 16.64 3.83 1.31
CA LEU A 51 16.97 5.25 1.48
C LEU A 51 17.73 5.85 0.26
N PRO A 52 17.15 5.79 -0.95
CA PRO A 52 17.88 6.15 -2.15
C PRO A 52 18.15 7.65 -2.25
N ASP A 53 19.26 8.00 -2.89
CA ASP A 53 19.71 9.38 -3.10
C ASP A 53 18.72 10.21 -3.92
N TRP A 54 18.09 9.61 -4.93
CA TRP A 54 17.04 10.24 -5.72
C TRP A 54 15.76 10.54 -4.93
N ALA A 55 15.56 9.91 -3.75
CA ALA A 55 14.50 10.26 -2.80
C ALA A 55 14.94 11.33 -1.78
N GLY A 56 16.12 11.93 -1.98
CA GLY A 56 16.66 13.02 -1.17
C GLY A 56 17.59 12.58 -0.05
N TRP A 57 17.85 11.28 0.12
CA TRP A 57 18.76 10.78 1.15
C TRP A 57 20.22 11.08 0.82
N SER A 58 21.02 11.36 1.85
CA SER A 58 22.45 11.66 1.68
C SER A 58 23.27 11.17 2.86
N LEU A 59 24.31 10.39 2.59
CA LEU A 59 25.34 10.04 3.58
C LEU A 59 26.41 11.14 3.61
N ILE A 60 26.66 11.67 4.80
CA ILE A 60 27.59 12.77 5.02
C ILE A 60 28.65 12.33 6.03
N ASP A 61 29.86 12.09 5.53
CA ASP A 61 31.06 11.66 6.26
C ASP A 61 32.26 12.51 5.80
N ASP A 62 32.05 13.81 5.59
CA ASP A 62 33.14 14.74 5.25
C ASP A 62 33.71 15.46 6.49
N ASP A 63 33.21 15.12 7.68
CA ASP A 63 33.63 15.66 8.96
C ASP A 63 34.26 14.58 9.84
N ALA A 64 35.58 14.42 9.72
CA ALA A 64 36.36 13.48 10.53
C ALA A 64 36.79 14.06 11.89
N SER A 65 36.33 15.25 12.25
CA SER A 65 36.71 15.88 13.52
C SER A 65 36.06 15.18 14.71
N SER A 66 36.75 15.20 15.85
CA SER A 66 36.26 14.66 17.12
C SER A 66 35.72 15.74 18.05
N ASP A 67 35.55 16.96 17.54
CA ASP A 67 35.21 18.17 18.31
C ASP A 67 33.70 18.42 18.42
N SER A 68 32.87 17.48 17.96
CA SER A 68 31.41 17.58 17.93
C SER A 68 30.88 18.89 17.32
N GLN A 69 31.68 19.59 16.52
CA GLN A 69 31.22 20.71 15.71
C GLN A 69 30.72 20.18 14.37
N CYS A 70 29.80 20.91 13.74
CA CYS A 70 29.43 20.62 12.35
C CYS A 70 30.43 21.30 11.41
N ASN A 71 31.58 20.66 11.17
CA ASN A 71 32.62 21.13 10.25
C ASN A 71 32.38 20.73 8.78
N SER A 72 31.40 19.85 8.53
CA SER A 72 30.98 19.41 7.19
C SER A 72 30.78 20.59 6.21
N LYS A 73 31.52 20.55 5.10
CA LYS A 73 31.37 21.52 4.00
C LYS A 73 30.08 21.27 3.24
N ILE A 74 29.65 20.01 3.17
CA ILE A 74 28.39 19.62 2.53
C ILE A 74 27.22 20.24 3.29
N ILE A 75 27.15 20.05 4.62
CA ILE A 75 26.09 20.64 5.46
C ILE A 75 26.12 22.17 5.39
N LYS A 76 27.30 22.78 5.50
CA LYS A 76 27.44 24.25 5.41
C LYS A 76 26.94 24.78 4.06
N LYS A 77 27.22 24.08 2.96
CA LYS A 77 26.73 24.44 1.62
C LYS A 77 25.21 24.30 1.53
N LEU A 78 24.66 23.16 1.97
CA LEU A 78 23.20 22.92 2.00
C LEU A 78 22.48 24.01 2.80
N TYR A 79 23.05 24.41 3.94
CA TYR A 79 22.52 25.48 4.79
C TYR A 79 22.62 26.86 4.12
N ALA A 80 23.72 27.16 3.42
CA ALA A 80 23.92 28.45 2.74
C ALA A 80 23.04 28.64 1.49
N GLU A 81 22.67 27.55 0.80
CA GLU A 81 21.86 27.58 -0.42
C GLU A 81 20.37 27.89 -0.16
N LYS A 82 19.89 27.80 1.07
CA LYS A 82 18.52 28.19 1.46
C LYS A 82 18.50 29.22 2.58
N LYS A 83 18.03 30.44 2.26
CA LYS A 83 17.72 31.47 3.26
C LYS A 83 16.36 31.14 3.92
N ASN A 84 16.34 30.90 5.24
CA ASN A 84 15.20 30.62 6.15
C ASN A 84 14.91 29.13 6.48
N ASP A 85 13.90 28.90 7.36
CA ASP A 85 13.45 27.65 8.00
C ASP A 85 13.38 26.39 7.10
N ASP A 86 13.35 26.55 5.77
CA ASP A 86 13.38 25.48 4.77
C ASP A 86 14.67 24.63 4.79
N ALA A 87 15.76 25.12 5.39
CA ALA A 87 16.99 24.34 5.56
C ALA A 87 16.77 23.12 6.49
N LYS A 88 15.82 23.19 7.43
CA LYS A 88 15.46 22.05 8.30
C LYS A 88 14.91 20.87 7.49
N ASP A 89 14.20 21.13 6.40
CA ASP A 89 13.62 20.08 5.55
C ASP A 89 14.67 19.30 4.75
N LEU A 90 15.81 19.94 4.43
CA LEU A 90 16.92 19.28 3.73
C LEU A 90 17.72 18.36 4.66
N LEU A 91 17.84 18.71 5.94
CA LEU A 91 18.55 17.89 6.93
C LEU A 91 17.77 16.64 7.36
N LYS A 92 16.44 16.60 7.10
CA LYS A 92 15.58 15.45 7.42
C LYS A 92 16.03 14.14 6.79
N HIS A 93 16.68 14.21 5.63
CA HIS A 93 17.16 13.04 4.87
C HIS A 93 18.69 12.93 4.87
N SER A 94 19.37 13.72 5.71
CA SER A 94 20.80 13.62 5.91
C SER A 94 21.12 12.60 6.98
N ILE A 95 21.98 11.63 6.64
CA ILE A 95 22.55 10.67 7.58
C ILE A 95 24.01 11.07 7.75
N CYS A 96 24.32 11.66 8.91
CA CYS A 96 25.61 12.29 9.17
C CYS A 96 26.42 11.47 10.16
N LYS A 97 27.73 11.36 9.92
CA LYS A 97 28.62 10.65 10.84
C LYS A 97 29.25 11.61 11.83
N PHE A 98 29.00 11.43 13.12
CA PHE A 98 29.48 12.32 14.18
C PHE A 98 29.96 11.54 15.41
N PRO A 99 30.82 12.14 16.26
CA PRO A 99 31.27 11.52 17.50
C PRO A 99 30.10 11.10 18.41
N PHE A 100 30.18 9.89 18.97
CA PHE A 100 29.15 9.36 19.85
C PHE A 100 29.04 10.15 21.16
N GLU A 101 27.86 10.73 21.41
CA GLU A 101 27.73 11.75 22.44
C GLU A 101 27.69 11.21 23.88
N TRP A 102 27.39 9.92 24.04
CA TRP A 102 27.13 9.31 25.33
C TRP A 102 28.37 8.63 25.95
N ASP A 103 29.51 8.68 25.25
CA ASP A 103 30.82 8.28 25.77
C ASP A 103 31.51 9.47 26.46
N PHE A 104 31.59 9.40 27.79
CA PHE A 104 32.23 10.44 28.60
C PHE A 104 33.75 10.51 28.39
N SER A 105 34.40 9.40 27.99
CA SER A 105 35.85 9.38 27.79
C SER A 105 36.32 10.33 26.68
N THR A 106 35.42 10.68 25.77
CA THR A 106 35.68 11.60 24.63
C THR A 106 35.28 13.04 24.93
N PHE A 107 34.79 13.36 26.13
CA PHE A 107 34.23 14.67 26.46
C PHE A 107 35.17 15.84 26.12
N ASP A 108 36.43 15.81 26.60
CA ASP A 108 37.34 16.93 26.39
C ASP A 108 37.76 17.09 24.92
N ALA A 109 37.83 15.98 24.17
CA ALA A 109 38.05 16.02 22.73
C ALA A 109 36.89 16.71 22.00
N ARG A 110 35.65 16.44 22.44
CA ARG A 110 34.41 17.00 21.88
C ARG A 110 34.14 18.43 22.28
N PHE A 111 34.50 18.87 23.49
CA PHE A 111 34.02 20.16 23.99
C PHE A 111 35.10 21.17 24.35
N SER A 112 36.39 20.82 24.39
CA SER A 112 37.42 21.79 24.82
C SER A 112 37.50 23.07 24.00
N TRP A 113 37.01 23.06 22.74
CA TRP A 113 36.97 24.24 21.87
C TRP A 113 36.11 25.37 22.44
N VAL A 114 35.13 25.08 23.31
CA VAL A 114 34.26 26.11 23.92
C VAL A 114 34.98 27.06 24.89
N LYS A 115 36.21 26.71 25.28
CA LYS A 115 37.10 27.57 26.09
C LYS A 115 37.91 28.55 25.25
N THR A 116 37.82 28.44 23.92
CA THR A 116 38.57 29.28 22.98
C THR A 116 37.64 30.25 22.27
N LYS A 117 38.03 31.53 22.21
CA LYS A 117 37.27 32.55 21.50
C LYS A 117 37.29 32.30 19.99
N THR A 118 36.11 32.30 19.38
CA THR A 118 35.93 32.20 17.92
C THR A 118 34.92 33.24 17.44
N ASP A 119 34.78 33.42 16.13
CA ASP A 119 33.77 34.31 15.55
C ASP A 119 32.34 33.86 15.88
N HIS A 120 32.13 32.56 16.07
CA HIS A 120 30.84 31.97 16.44
C HIS A 120 30.65 31.82 17.96
N LEU A 121 31.72 31.94 18.74
CA LEU A 121 31.73 31.91 20.21
C LEU A 121 32.55 33.10 20.74
N PRO A 122 31.97 34.31 20.78
CA PRO A 122 32.70 35.52 21.17
C PRO A 122 33.03 35.57 22.67
N GLU A 123 32.27 34.83 23.49
CA GLU A 123 32.42 34.68 24.94
C GLU A 123 32.67 33.21 25.27
N PRO A 124 33.94 32.80 25.46
CA PRO A 124 34.29 31.43 25.84
C PRO A 124 33.83 31.11 27.25
N LEU A 125 33.56 29.82 27.51
CA LEU A 125 33.28 29.33 28.86
C LEU A 125 34.50 29.51 29.76
N THR A 126 34.26 29.91 31.01
CA THR A 126 35.29 29.89 32.05
C THR A 126 35.63 28.45 32.45
N ASP A 127 36.73 28.24 33.17
CA ASP A 127 37.05 26.90 33.68
C ASP A 127 35.96 26.38 34.64
N ASP A 128 35.34 27.26 35.43
CA ASP A 128 34.24 26.89 36.33
C ASP A 128 33.00 26.45 35.54
N ASP A 129 32.58 27.22 34.53
CA ASP A 129 31.42 26.87 33.70
C ASP A 129 31.68 25.58 32.88
N TYR A 130 32.90 25.40 32.38
CA TYR A 130 33.28 24.18 31.67
C TYR A 130 33.24 22.94 32.58
N ASN A 131 33.65 23.08 33.84
CA ASN A 131 33.56 22.01 34.82
C ASN A 131 32.10 21.69 35.17
N GLU A 132 31.22 22.70 35.26
CA GLU A 132 29.79 22.47 35.43
C GLU A 132 29.18 21.70 34.25
N LEU A 133 29.48 22.11 33.01
CA LEU A 133 29.08 21.39 31.79
C LEU A 133 29.59 19.94 31.80
N LYS A 134 30.85 19.74 32.22
CA LYS A 134 31.48 18.42 32.29
C LYS A 134 30.75 17.49 33.25
N GLU A 135 30.44 17.96 34.46
CA GLU A 135 29.68 17.16 35.44
C GLU A 135 28.24 16.90 34.97
N HIS A 136 27.61 17.87 34.31
CA HIS A 136 26.29 17.69 33.72
C HIS A 136 26.29 16.58 32.64
N ILE A 137 27.17 16.66 31.65
CA ILE A 137 27.27 15.66 30.57
C ILE A 137 27.65 14.28 31.14
N LYS A 138 28.59 14.23 32.10
CA LYS A 138 28.96 12.99 32.78
C LYS A 138 27.76 12.27 33.40
N SER A 139 26.83 13.03 33.98
CA SER A 139 25.62 12.47 34.59
C SER A 139 24.65 11.85 33.56
N LEU A 140 24.66 12.37 32.31
CA LEU A 140 23.83 11.90 31.20
C LEU A 140 24.47 10.72 30.45
N CYS A 141 25.79 10.61 30.45
CA CYS A 141 26.51 9.52 29.81
C CYS A 141 26.17 8.15 30.43
N PHE A 142 26.02 7.16 29.55
CA PHE A 142 25.68 5.79 29.93
C PHE A 142 26.50 4.73 29.18
N PHE A 143 27.42 5.14 28.31
CA PHE A 143 28.16 4.22 27.45
C PHE A 143 28.94 3.16 28.22
N ASP A 144 29.55 3.55 29.35
CA ASP A 144 30.29 2.68 30.27
C ASP A 144 29.42 1.59 30.91
N LYS A 145 28.09 1.78 30.93
CA LYS A 145 27.10 0.84 31.48
C LYS A 145 26.59 -0.16 30.44
N LEU A 146 26.91 0.02 29.17
CA LEU A 146 26.46 -0.88 28.10
C LEU A 146 27.28 -2.19 28.08
N PRO A 147 26.72 -3.31 27.56
CA PRO A 147 27.49 -4.53 27.33
C PRO A 147 28.70 -4.29 26.41
N ALA A 148 29.79 -5.05 26.60
CA ALA A 148 31.02 -4.89 25.83
C ALA A 148 30.83 -5.02 24.31
N GLU A 149 29.90 -5.88 23.88
CA GLU A 149 29.54 -6.03 22.45
C GLU A 149 28.92 -4.74 21.90
N VAL A 150 28.00 -4.12 22.63
CA VAL A 150 27.38 -2.85 22.26
C VAL A 150 28.40 -1.71 22.29
N GLN A 151 29.31 -1.71 23.28
CA GLN A 151 30.38 -0.70 23.33
C GLN A 151 31.29 -0.76 22.09
N LYS A 152 31.56 -1.97 21.58
CA LYS A 152 32.35 -2.16 20.36
C LYS A 152 31.66 -1.56 19.14
N GLU A 153 30.34 -1.70 19.04
CA GLU A 153 29.53 -1.16 17.94
C GLU A 153 29.33 0.36 18.04
N LEU A 154 29.10 0.88 19.24
CA LEU A 154 28.80 2.29 19.50
C LEU A 154 30.03 3.08 19.96
N SER A 155 31.15 2.99 19.25
CA SER A 155 32.38 3.72 19.58
C SER A 155 32.85 4.65 18.47
N GLY A 156 33.56 5.72 18.84
CA GLY A 156 34.10 6.67 17.89
C GLY A 156 33.01 7.51 17.23
N GLN A 157 32.95 7.49 15.90
CA GLN A 157 31.94 8.22 15.13
C GLN A 157 30.84 7.28 14.66
N ILE A 158 29.59 7.64 14.92
CA ILE A 158 28.40 6.86 14.55
C ILE A 158 27.48 7.67 13.63
N TRP A 159 26.57 6.98 12.94
CA TRP A 159 25.60 7.61 12.04
C TRP A 159 24.41 8.17 12.83
N HIS A 160 24.15 9.45 12.62
CA HIS A 160 23.03 10.21 13.16
C HIS A 160 22.05 10.52 12.03
N PHE A 161 20.76 10.50 12.33
CA PHE A 161 19.69 10.81 11.39
C PHE A 161 18.51 11.43 12.15
N GLU A 162 17.61 12.12 11.46
CA GLU A 162 16.39 12.62 12.08
C GLU A 162 15.49 11.41 12.45
N PRO A 163 15.24 11.17 13.75
CA PRO A 163 14.61 9.91 14.18
C PRO A 163 13.20 9.72 13.64
N ARG A 164 12.40 10.79 13.53
CA ARG A 164 11.00 10.71 13.07
C ARG A 164 10.92 10.33 11.59
N VAL A 165 11.78 10.91 10.76
CA VAL A 165 11.86 10.64 9.32
C VAL A 165 12.33 9.22 9.10
N PHE A 166 13.37 8.78 9.81
CA PHE A 166 13.86 7.41 9.72
C PHE A 166 12.78 6.40 10.15
N ILE A 167 12.13 6.60 11.30
CA ILE A 167 11.01 5.76 11.75
C ILE A 167 9.89 5.74 10.70
N THR A 168 9.56 6.89 10.11
CA THR A 168 8.54 6.97 9.05
C THR A 168 8.93 6.14 7.83
N GLN A 169 10.20 6.16 7.39
CA GLN A 169 10.64 5.31 6.28
C GLN A 169 10.58 3.82 6.62
N ILE A 170 11.00 3.44 7.84
CA ILE A 170 10.89 2.04 8.28
C ILE A 170 9.43 1.60 8.32
N GLN A 171 8.51 2.47 8.76
CA GLN A 171 7.07 2.18 8.69
C GLN A 171 6.59 1.97 7.25
N LYS A 172 7.06 2.76 6.29
CA LYS A 172 6.70 2.55 4.88
C LYS A 172 7.24 1.23 4.32
N ALA A 173 8.42 0.81 4.76
CA ALA A 173 8.99 -0.49 4.38
C ALA A 173 8.17 -1.66 4.96
N GLU A 174 7.55 -1.46 6.14
CA GLU A 174 6.71 -2.46 6.80
C GLU A 174 5.33 -1.88 7.16
N ARG A 175 4.45 -1.78 6.15
CA ARG A 175 3.07 -1.32 6.37
C ARG A 175 2.34 -2.20 7.39
N ARG A 176 1.63 -1.57 8.32
CA ARG A 176 0.94 -2.27 9.43
C ARG A 176 -0.48 -2.65 9.03
N LEU A 177 -0.85 -3.92 9.16
CA LEU A 177 -2.23 -4.37 8.93
C LEU A 177 -3.12 -3.84 10.05
N ILE A 178 -4.04 -2.93 9.73
CA ILE A 178 -4.98 -2.34 10.70
C ILE A 178 -6.37 -2.96 10.61
N PHE A 179 -6.72 -3.61 9.49
CA PHE A 179 -7.99 -4.32 9.35
C PHE A 179 -7.90 -5.44 8.32
N LYS A 180 -8.61 -6.55 8.57
CA LYS A 180 -8.89 -7.59 7.57
C LYS A 180 -10.31 -8.15 7.73
N THR A 181 -10.92 -8.49 6.61
CA THR A 181 -12.16 -9.28 6.55
C THR A 181 -11.94 -10.70 7.06
N ILE A 182 -13.05 -11.41 7.31
CA ILE A 182 -13.01 -12.83 7.73
C ILE A 182 -12.60 -13.72 6.54
N LYS A 183 -13.17 -13.46 5.37
CA LYS A 183 -12.76 -14.09 4.11
C LYS A 183 -11.30 -13.72 3.81
N LYS A 184 -10.53 -14.71 3.37
CA LYS A 184 -9.09 -14.59 3.12
C LYS A 184 -8.82 -13.98 1.74
N MET A 185 -7.69 -13.30 1.60
CA MET A 185 -7.14 -12.94 0.29
C MET A 185 -6.74 -14.19 -0.49
N ASN A 186 -6.79 -14.12 -1.81
CA ASN A 186 -6.38 -15.16 -2.76
C ASN A 186 -7.15 -16.48 -2.54
N ASP A 187 -8.45 -16.41 -2.31
CA ASP A 187 -9.29 -17.58 -2.06
C ASP A 187 -9.76 -18.28 -3.34
N PHE A 188 -8.81 -18.93 -4.03
CA PHE A 188 -9.10 -19.77 -5.20
C PHE A 188 -9.92 -21.04 -4.88
N THR A 189 -10.30 -21.26 -3.61
CA THR A 189 -11.09 -22.42 -3.17
C THR A 189 -12.58 -22.11 -2.99
N ALA A 190 -12.98 -20.84 -3.13
CA ALA A 190 -14.36 -20.41 -3.06
C ALA A 190 -15.21 -21.03 -4.19
N ASP A 191 -16.54 -21.12 -4.00
CA ASP A 191 -17.41 -21.79 -4.98
C ASP A 191 -17.48 -21.02 -6.30
N ASP A 192 -17.56 -19.69 -6.26
CA ASP A 192 -17.47 -18.78 -7.41
C ASP A 192 -16.13 -18.88 -8.16
N MET A 193 -15.10 -19.50 -7.58
CA MET A 193 -13.80 -19.76 -8.20
C MET A 193 -13.67 -21.15 -8.83
N ARG A 194 -14.69 -22.02 -8.74
CA ARG A 194 -14.69 -23.34 -9.40
C ARG A 194 -15.05 -23.25 -10.87
N TYR A 195 -14.55 -24.20 -11.65
CA TYR A 195 -14.78 -24.29 -13.09
C TYR A 195 -14.67 -25.73 -13.58
N GLY A 196 -15.36 -26.04 -14.67
CA GLY A 196 -15.31 -27.36 -15.31
C GLY A 196 -15.69 -28.53 -14.39
N ASP A 197 -16.53 -28.28 -13.39
CA ASP A 197 -16.81 -29.20 -12.27
C ASP A 197 -18.26 -29.72 -12.25
N MET A 198 -19.12 -29.24 -13.17
CA MET A 198 -20.52 -29.60 -13.24
C MET A 198 -20.89 -30.20 -14.61
N ALA A 199 -21.56 -31.35 -14.59
CA ALA A 199 -22.22 -31.91 -15.76
C ALA A 199 -23.45 -31.08 -16.18
N LYS A 200 -23.90 -31.27 -17.42
CA LYS A 200 -25.05 -30.57 -17.99
C LYS A 200 -26.31 -30.72 -17.12
N GLU A 201 -26.57 -31.93 -16.61
CA GLU A 201 -27.72 -32.24 -15.77
C GLU A 201 -27.67 -31.49 -14.43
N GLN A 202 -26.46 -31.31 -13.88
CA GLN A 202 -26.26 -30.58 -12.64
C GLN A 202 -26.51 -29.08 -12.84
N ILE A 203 -26.12 -28.51 -13.98
CA ILE A 203 -26.38 -27.10 -14.31
C ILE A 203 -27.88 -26.88 -14.57
N LEU A 204 -28.52 -27.77 -15.34
CA LEU A 204 -29.97 -27.69 -15.60
C LEU A 204 -30.82 -27.87 -14.32
N ALA A 205 -30.26 -28.43 -13.26
CA ALA A 205 -30.91 -28.53 -11.96
C ALA A 205 -30.83 -27.23 -11.13
N GLN A 206 -30.04 -26.25 -11.54
CA GLN A 206 -29.95 -24.93 -10.89
C GLN A 206 -31.06 -23.98 -11.40
N GLY A 207 -31.18 -22.81 -10.77
CA GLY A 207 -32.24 -21.83 -10.99
C GLY A 207 -33.30 -21.90 -9.90
N LYS A 208 -34.00 -20.78 -9.65
CA LYS A 208 -35.35 -20.88 -9.08
C LYS A 208 -36.11 -21.83 -10.00
N MET A 209 -36.50 -22.98 -9.46
CA MET A 209 -37.47 -23.85 -10.10
C MET A 209 -38.78 -23.04 -10.15
N ASN A 210 -38.94 -22.21 -11.18
CA ASN A 210 -40.22 -21.64 -11.56
C ASN A 210 -41.06 -22.85 -11.98
N LYS A 211 -41.66 -23.50 -10.99
CA LYS A 211 -42.60 -24.59 -11.17
C LYS A 211 -43.84 -23.98 -11.78
N VAL A 212 -43.89 -23.97 -13.10
CA VAL A 212 -45.12 -23.64 -13.81
C VAL A 212 -45.88 -24.96 -13.89
N ASP A 213 -46.88 -25.13 -13.04
CA ASP A 213 -47.84 -26.21 -13.18
C ASP A 213 -48.80 -25.84 -14.31
N ILE A 214 -48.75 -26.59 -15.40
CA ILE A 214 -49.74 -26.51 -16.47
C ILE A 214 -50.37 -27.90 -16.58
N TRP A 215 -51.66 -28.00 -16.21
CA TRP A 215 -52.45 -29.24 -16.29
C TRP A 215 -51.94 -30.42 -15.43
N GLY A 216 -51.34 -30.16 -14.26
CA GLY A 216 -50.84 -31.20 -13.35
C GLY A 216 -49.45 -31.74 -13.74
N GLN A 217 -48.76 -31.06 -14.66
CA GLN A 217 -47.41 -31.39 -15.10
C GLN A 217 -46.48 -30.23 -14.76
N GLU A 218 -45.48 -30.48 -13.90
CA GLU A 218 -44.48 -29.47 -13.52
C GLU A 218 -43.52 -29.20 -14.68
N PHE A 219 -43.56 -28.00 -15.26
CA PHE A 219 -42.56 -27.53 -16.22
C PHE A 219 -41.45 -26.77 -15.48
N LYS A 220 -40.20 -27.20 -15.72
CA LYS A 220 -39.01 -26.49 -15.26
C LYS A 220 -38.57 -25.52 -16.35
N VAL A 221 -38.69 -24.23 -16.12
CA VAL A 221 -38.14 -23.21 -17.02
C VAL A 221 -36.90 -22.62 -16.36
N ASN A 222 -35.73 -22.90 -16.92
CA ASN A 222 -34.49 -22.18 -16.62
C ASN A 222 -33.96 -21.55 -17.92
N PHE A 223 -33.13 -20.51 -17.81
CA PHE A 223 -32.55 -19.83 -18.97
C PHE A 223 -31.20 -20.43 -19.41
N PHE A 224 -30.86 -21.62 -18.89
CA PHE A 224 -29.66 -22.37 -19.29
C PHE A 224 -29.87 -23.01 -20.67
N ASN A 225 -29.36 -22.34 -21.70
CA ASN A 225 -29.46 -22.81 -23.08
C ASN A 225 -28.15 -23.45 -23.54
N PHE A 226 -28.13 -24.79 -23.58
CA PHE A 226 -27.00 -25.60 -24.05
C PHE A 226 -26.95 -25.80 -25.57
N ASP A 227 -27.94 -25.30 -26.32
CA ASP A 227 -27.93 -25.34 -27.79
C ASP A 227 -27.06 -24.20 -28.37
N LYS A 228 -26.66 -23.25 -27.53
CA LYS A 228 -25.71 -22.20 -27.88
C LYS A 228 -24.30 -22.76 -28.04
N THR A 229 -23.62 -22.30 -29.07
CA THR A 229 -22.17 -22.43 -29.21
C THR A 229 -21.42 -21.60 -28.16
N ILE A 230 -20.15 -21.91 -27.94
CA ILE A 230 -19.24 -21.12 -27.07
C ILE A 230 -19.25 -19.65 -27.48
N ASP A 231 -19.17 -19.35 -28.78
CA ASP A 231 -19.20 -17.97 -29.30
C ASP A 231 -20.52 -17.26 -29.00
N GLU A 232 -21.65 -17.97 -29.05
CA GLU A 232 -22.96 -17.38 -28.71
C GLU A 232 -23.11 -17.12 -27.22
N HIS A 233 -22.54 -17.98 -26.36
CA HIS A 233 -22.44 -17.69 -24.93
C HIS A 233 -21.58 -16.46 -24.66
N PHE A 234 -20.43 -16.33 -25.33
CA PHE A 234 -19.59 -15.14 -25.21
C PHE A 234 -20.23 -13.87 -25.76
N LYS A 235 -20.97 -13.93 -26.87
CA LYS A 235 -21.79 -12.80 -27.35
C LYS A 235 -22.84 -12.39 -26.33
N SER A 236 -23.37 -13.35 -25.54
CA SER A 236 -24.26 -13.07 -24.42
C SER A 236 -23.55 -12.27 -23.33
N MET A 237 -22.31 -12.65 -22.96
CA MET A 237 -21.51 -11.89 -22.00
C MET A 237 -21.04 -10.53 -22.55
N ASP A 238 -20.75 -10.41 -23.85
CA ASP A 238 -20.43 -9.13 -24.49
C ASP A 238 -21.62 -8.18 -24.44
N SER A 239 -22.83 -8.72 -24.60
CA SER A 239 -24.07 -7.94 -24.44
C SER A 239 -24.19 -7.41 -23.01
N MET A 240 -23.86 -8.22 -22.00
CA MET A 240 -23.80 -7.74 -20.62
C MET A 240 -22.86 -6.53 -20.50
N GLY A 241 -21.62 -6.67 -20.96
CA GLY A 241 -20.65 -5.57 -20.93
C GLY A 241 -21.16 -4.30 -21.63
N TYR A 242 -21.83 -4.43 -22.77
CA TYR A 242 -22.42 -3.30 -23.48
C TYR A 242 -23.52 -2.61 -22.68
N TRP A 243 -24.43 -3.37 -22.05
CA TRP A 243 -25.57 -2.80 -21.33
C TRP A 243 -25.19 -2.20 -19.98
N THR A 244 -24.13 -2.70 -19.35
CA THR A 244 -23.79 -2.37 -17.96
C THR A 244 -22.58 -1.44 -17.85
N ALA A 245 -21.86 -1.14 -18.94
CA ALA A 245 -20.60 -0.42 -18.85
C ALA A 245 -20.58 0.85 -19.72
N TRP A 246 -20.86 1.99 -19.07
CA TRP A 246 -20.84 3.31 -19.69
C TRP A 246 -19.87 4.25 -18.96
N GLY A 247 -19.35 5.27 -19.65
CA GLY A 247 -18.48 6.28 -19.03
C GLY A 247 -17.01 5.84 -18.86
N GLU A 248 -16.30 6.50 -17.93
CA GLU A 248 -14.83 6.42 -17.78
C GLU A 248 -14.31 5.00 -17.53
N TYR A 249 -15.10 4.16 -16.85
CA TYR A 249 -14.71 2.81 -16.43
C TYR A 249 -15.26 1.70 -17.33
N SER A 250 -15.95 2.06 -18.42
CA SER A 250 -16.55 1.11 -19.37
C SER A 250 -15.58 0.10 -19.97
N SER A 251 -14.29 0.45 -20.06
CA SER A 251 -13.26 -0.47 -20.56
C SER A 251 -12.91 -1.60 -19.59
N LEU A 252 -13.18 -1.47 -18.29
CA LEU A 252 -12.84 -2.48 -17.29
C LEU A 252 -13.55 -3.82 -17.55
N ILE A 253 -14.85 -3.79 -17.87
CA ILE A 253 -15.58 -5.03 -18.17
C ILE A 253 -15.02 -5.72 -19.41
N ASN A 254 -14.62 -4.94 -20.42
CA ASN A 254 -14.04 -5.50 -21.65
C ASN A 254 -12.69 -6.17 -21.39
N ILE A 255 -11.88 -5.60 -20.49
CA ILE A 255 -10.61 -6.22 -20.05
C ILE A 255 -10.88 -7.54 -19.33
N MET A 256 -11.87 -7.57 -18.43
CA MET A 256 -12.27 -8.77 -17.69
C MET A 256 -12.82 -9.87 -18.63
N LEU A 257 -13.72 -9.50 -19.54
CA LEU A 257 -14.28 -10.42 -20.54
C LEU A 257 -13.18 -10.96 -21.47
N LYS A 258 -12.22 -10.13 -21.89
CA LYS A 258 -11.09 -10.58 -22.70
C LYS A 258 -10.24 -11.60 -21.95
N LYS A 259 -9.96 -11.36 -20.67
CA LYS A 259 -9.21 -12.31 -19.82
C LYS A 259 -9.96 -13.63 -19.63
N PHE A 260 -11.27 -13.57 -19.39
CA PHE A 260 -12.11 -14.76 -19.27
C PHE A 260 -12.12 -15.57 -20.58
N LYS A 261 -12.31 -14.91 -21.73
CA LYS A 261 -12.26 -15.52 -23.07
C LYS A 261 -10.90 -16.16 -23.39
N ALA A 262 -9.81 -15.54 -22.93
CA ALA A 262 -8.47 -16.07 -23.08
C ALA A 262 -8.19 -17.28 -22.14
N ASN A 263 -9.12 -17.57 -21.22
CA ASN A 263 -9.03 -18.67 -20.27
C ASN A 263 -7.73 -18.63 -19.45
N GLU A 264 -7.39 -17.47 -18.88
CA GLU A 264 -6.11 -17.28 -18.18
C GLU A 264 -6.19 -17.54 -16.67
N GLY A 265 -7.36 -17.37 -16.04
CA GLY A 265 -7.52 -17.44 -14.58
C GLY A 265 -6.62 -16.45 -13.81
N GLY A 266 -6.33 -16.76 -12.54
CA GLY A 266 -5.36 -16.02 -11.72
C GLY A 266 -5.90 -14.72 -11.11
N VAL A 267 -5.06 -13.68 -11.05
CA VAL A 267 -5.42 -12.35 -10.49
C VAL A 267 -5.32 -11.30 -11.59
N LEU A 268 -6.36 -10.48 -11.75
CA LEU A 268 -6.38 -9.30 -12.59
C LEU A 268 -6.15 -8.05 -11.73
N LYS A 269 -5.09 -7.31 -12.03
CA LYS A 269 -4.83 -5.97 -11.51
C LYS A 269 -4.90 -4.95 -12.63
N HIS A 270 -5.59 -3.83 -12.41
CA HIS A 270 -5.66 -2.76 -13.41
C HIS A 270 -5.79 -1.37 -12.78
N ASN A 271 -5.05 -0.39 -13.30
CA ASN A 271 -5.02 0.97 -12.73
C ASN A 271 -6.39 1.67 -12.78
N LEU A 272 -7.24 1.37 -13.76
CA LEU A 272 -8.61 1.91 -13.80
C LEU A 272 -9.45 1.44 -12.60
N LEU A 273 -9.22 0.23 -12.10
CA LEU A 273 -9.91 -0.29 -10.93
C LEU A 273 -9.45 0.44 -9.66
N ASN A 274 -8.13 0.65 -9.50
CA ASN A 274 -7.55 1.45 -8.41
C ASN A 274 -8.09 2.89 -8.43
N LYS A 275 -8.20 3.47 -9.62
CA LYS A 275 -8.75 4.82 -9.82
C LYS A 275 -10.24 4.89 -9.50
N ALA A 276 -11.02 3.86 -9.87
CA ALA A 276 -12.43 3.78 -9.56
C ALA A 276 -12.65 3.75 -8.04
N PHE A 277 -11.96 2.86 -7.32
CA PHE A 277 -12.07 2.79 -5.86
C PHE A 277 -11.59 4.06 -5.16
N SER A 278 -10.42 4.60 -5.52
CA SER A 278 -9.86 5.76 -4.82
C SER A 278 -10.74 7.01 -4.90
N LYS A 279 -11.60 7.10 -5.93
CA LYS A 279 -12.56 8.21 -6.11
C LYS A 279 -13.97 7.88 -5.61
N HIS A 280 -14.25 6.63 -5.27
CA HIS A 280 -15.62 6.21 -4.95
C HIS A 280 -16.10 6.79 -3.62
N VAL A 281 -17.38 7.17 -3.56
CA VAL A 281 -17.96 7.83 -2.37
C VAL A 281 -17.85 6.95 -1.12
N THR A 282 -18.05 5.63 -1.24
CA THR A 282 -17.91 4.70 -0.11
C THR A 282 -16.48 4.66 0.43
N THR A 283 -15.49 4.81 -0.46
CA THR A 283 -14.07 4.85 -0.07
C THR A 283 -13.78 6.13 0.70
N VAL A 284 -14.28 7.28 0.20
CA VAL A 284 -14.12 8.57 0.88
C VAL A 284 -14.75 8.54 2.26
N GLU A 285 -15.97 8.01 2.40
CA GLU A 285 -16.65 7.84 3.70
C GLU A 285 -15.89 6.91 4.64
N CYS A 286 -15.41 5.77 4.12
CA CYS A 286 -14.58 4.81 4.86
C CYS A 286 -13.32 5.48 5.42
N VAL A 287 -12.56 6.16 4.56
CA VAL A 287 -11.31 6.84 4.93
C VAL A 287 -11.55 7.97 5.93
N ASN A 288 -12.64 8.75 5.77
CA ASN A 288 -12.98 9.80 6.73
C ASN A 288 -13.30 9.25 8.13
N LYS A 289 -13.98 8.09 8.22
CA LYS A 289 -14.21 7.42 9.51
C LYS A 289 -12.91 6.91 10.14
N ILE A 290 -12.05 6.26 9.36
CA ILE A 290 -10.74 5.77 9.83
C ILE A 290 -9.88 6.94 10.33
N LYS A 291 -9.83 8.04 9.58
CA LYS A 291 -9.17 9.30 10.00
C LYS A 291 -9.70 9.77 11.35
N GLY A 292 -11.02 9.78 11.56
CA GLY A 292 -11.63 10.16 12.84
C GLY A 292 -11.22 9.24 14.00
N PHE A 293 -11.09 7.93 13.74
CA PHE A 293 -10.63 6.99 14.76
C PHE A 293 -9.15 7.16 15.11
N ILE A 294 -8.28 7.36 14.10
CA ILE A 294 -6.86 7.66 14.32
C ILE A 294 -6.72 8.94 15.14
N LYS A 295 -7.46 9.99 14.77
CA LYS A 295 -7.48 11.25 15.52
C LYS A 295 -7.85 11.05 16.99
N SER A 296 -8.95 10.37 17.27
CA SER A 296 -9.38 10.06 18.63
C SER A 296 -8.33 9.29 19.42
N LEU A 297 -7.64 8.32 18.80
CA LEU A 297 -6.58 7.57 19.48
C LEU A 297 -5.36 8.46 19.81
N LEU A 298 -5.02 9.39 18.92
CA LEU A 298 -3.95 10.35 19.16
C LEU A 298 -4.33 11.39 20.22
N ASP A 299 -5.58 11.86 20.23
CA ASP A 299 -6.09 12.75 21.27
C ASP A 299 -5.98 12.09 22.65
N ASP A 300 -6.37 10.81 22.76
CA ASP A 300 -6.33 10.03 24.00
C ASP A 300 -4.90 9.74 24.47
N ASN A 301 -3.94 9.58 23.54
CA ASN A 301 -2.55 9.26 23.86
C ASN A 301 -1.61 10.48 23.93
N GLY A 302 -2.14 11.70 23.79
CA GLY A 302 -1.34 12.93 23.81
C GLY A 302 -0.44 13.11 22.59
N TYR A 303 -0.87 12.64 21.42
CA TYR A 303 -0.14 12.69 20.15
C TYR A 303 1.21 11.96 20.17
N MET A 304 1.25 10.83 20.87
CA MET A 304 2.36 9.88 20.82
C MET A 304 2.19 8.86 19.68
N SER A 305 3.24 8.06 19.41
CA SER A 305 3.15 6.95 18.45
C SER A 305 2.07 5.93 18.83
N LEU A 306 1.34 5.42 17.84
CA LEU A 306 0.35 4.36 18.05
C LEU A 306 1.03 3.06 18.50
N SER A 307 0.64 2.58 19.68
CA SER A 307 1.07 1.29 20.22
C SER A 307 0.34 0.12 19.54
N VAL A 308 0.83 -1.11 19.77
CA VAL A 308 0.13 -2.33 19.32
C VAL A 308 -1.30 -2.38 19.86
N ASN A 309 -1.53 -1.90 21.08
CA ASN A 309 -2.87 -1.83 21.67
C ASN A 309 -3.76 -0.83 20.91
N ASP A 310 -3.24 0.34 20.54
CA ASP A 310 -3.99 1.33 19.76
C ASP A 310 -4.39 0.79 18.39
N LEU A 311 -3.51 0.01 17.75
CA LEU A 311 -3.82 -0.66 16.48
C LEU A 311 -4.91 -1.73 16.64
N ASN A 312 -4.92 -2.46 17.75
CA ASN A 312 -6.00 -3.41 18.06
C ASN A 312 -7.34 -2.70 18.29
N VAL A 313 -7.33 -1.59 19.03
CA VAL A 313 -8.53 -0.75 19.21
C VAL A 313 -9.01 -0.18 17.88
N LEU A 314 -8.08 0.26 17.02
CA LEU A 314 -8.41 0.74 15.68
C LEU A 314 -9.06 -0.38 14.84
N ASN A 315 -8.54 -1.61 14.88
CA ASN A 315 -9.13 -2.76 14.19
C ASN A 315 -10.60 -2.97 14.58
N GLU A 316 -10.89 -2.93 15.89
CA GLU A 316 -12.25 -3.11 16.41
C GLU A 316 -13.17 -1.93 16.06
N LYS A 317 -12.67 -0.69 16.11
CA LYS A 317 -13.43 0.48 15.65
C LYS A 317 -13.78 0.38 14.16
N ILE A 318 -12.84 -0.09 13.33
CA ILE A 318 -13.08 -0.32 11.90
C ILE A 318 -14.14 -1.40 11.70
N ARG A 319 -13.95 -2.56 12.33
CA ARG A 319 -14.84 -3.72 12.23
C ARG A 319 -16.30 -3.39 12.55
N ASN A 320 -16.52 -2.58 13.59
CA ASN A 320 -17.86 -2.29 14.09
C ASN A 320 -18.46 -0.98 13.56
N GLY A 321 -17.63 -0.04 13.09
CA GLY A 321 -18.04 1.32 12.77
C GLY A 321 -17.97 1.72 11.29
N VAL A 322 -17.35 0.91 10.43
CA VAL A 322 -17.01 1.29 9.05
C VAL A 322 -17.72 0.42 8.03
N LYS A 323 -18.35 1.08 7.05
CA LYS A 323 -18.77 0.43 5.81
C LYS A 323 -17.56 0.36 4.89
N LEU A 324 -17.16 -0.83 4.49
CA LEU A 324 -16.00 -1.03 3.62
C LEU A 324 -16.26 -0.48 2.21
N PRO A 325 -15.20 -0.08 1.48
CA PRO A 325 -15.35 0.35 0.10
C PRO A 325 -15.97 -0.75 -0.75
N LYS A 326 -16.99 -0.39 -1.53
CA LYS A 326 -17.61 -1.26 -2.53
C LYS A 326 -18.34 -0.42 -3.56
N PHE A 327 -18.55 -0.97 -4.75
CA PHE A 327 -19.46 -0.39 -5.72
C PHE A 327 -20.90 -0.77 -5.32
N ASP A 328 -21.85 0.14 -5.50
CA ASP A 328 -23.25 -0.09 -5.16
C ASP A 328 -24.14 -0.26 -6.40
N ASN A 329 -25.44 -0.45 -6.20
CA ASN A 329 -26.38 -0.72 -7.29
C ASN A 329 -26.49 0.44 -8.31
N TYR A 330 -26.09 1.66 -7.97
CA TYR A 330 -26.04 2.78 -8.92
C TYR A 330 -24.81 2.70 -9.85
N ASP A 331 -23.77 1.98 -9.45
CA ASP A 331 -22.56 1.76 -10.24
C ASP A 331 -22.72 0.71 -11.36
N TRP A 332 -23.86 0.02 -11.40
CA TRP A 332 -24.19 -0.88 -12.51
C TRP A 332 -24.33 -0.15 -13.84
N PHE A 333 -24.60 1.16 -13.83
CA PHE A 333 -24.70 1.96 -15.04
C PHE A 333 -23.34 2.46 -15.55
N ASN A 334 -22.26 2.38 -14.75
CA ASN A 334 -20.92 2.86 -15.13
C ASN A 334 -19.89 1.72 -15.33
N GLY A 335 -20.34 0.47 -15.28
CA GLY A 335 -19.51 -0.72 -15.46
C GLY A 335 -18.86 -1.24 -14.18
N LEU A 336 -18.86 -0.48 -13.08
CA LEU A 336 -18.17 -0.88 -11.86
C LEU A 336 -18.97 -1.90 -11.04
N GLY A 337 -20.31 -1.87 -11.13
CA GLY A 337 -21.16 -2.84 -10.47
C GLY A 337 -20.95 -4.30 -10.90
N ILE A 338 -20.35 -4.56 -12.06
CA ILE A 338 -20.03 -5.93 -12.54
C ILE A 338 -18.55 -6.29 -12.31
N THR A 339 -17.68 -5.30 -12.06
CA THR A 339 -16.24 -5.54 -11.88
C THR A 339 -15.92 -5.97 -10.45
N ILE A 340 -16.46 -5.25 -9.45
CA ILE A 340 -16.45 -5.63 -8.03
C ILE A 340 -17.83 -5.32 -7.44
N HIS A 341 -18.74 -6.30 -7.47
CA HIS A 341 -20.13 -6.09 -7.07
C HIS A 341 -20.31 -6.11 -5.55
N ASP A 342 -19.54 -6.95 -4.86
CA ASP A 342 -19.45 -7.02 -3.40
C ASP A 342 -18.01 -7.41 -3.04
N THR A 343 -17.41 -6.83 -2.01
CA THR A 343 -15.99 -7.13 -1.74
C THR A 343 -15.85 -8.49 -1.05
N TYR A 344 -15.30 -9.48 -1.76
CA TYR A 344 -15.03 -10.81 -1.18
C TYR A 344 -14.05 -10.72 -0.02
N SER A 345 -12.94 -10.00 -0.19
CA SER A 345 -11.92 -9.82 0.84
C SER A 345 -11.36 -8.39 0.81
N THR A 346 -11.09 -7.82 1.99
CA THR A 346 -10.50 -6.49 2.13
C THR A 346 -9.46 -6.49 3.24
N GLN A 347 -8.31 -5.91 2.95
CA GLN A 347 -7.26 -5.61 3.92
C GLN A 347 -6.97 -4.11 3.85
N ILE A 348 -6.84 -3.50 5.02
CA ILE A 348 -6.50 -2.08 5.17
C ILE A 348 -5.21 -2.00 5.97
N TYR A 349 -4.28 -1.21 5.47
CA TYR A 349 -2.97 -1.01 6.04
C TYR A 349 -2.75 0.45 6.41
N LEU A 350 -2.02 0.67 7.49
CA LEU A 350 -1.41 1.95 7.82
C LEU A 350 0.05 1.90 7.34
N ASN A 351 0.31 2.52 6.19
CA ASN A 351 1.64 2.57 5.58
C ASN A 351 2.58 3.37 6.47
N TYR A 352 2.22 4.60 6.81
CA TYR A 352 2.96 5.41 7.76
C TYR A 352 2.03 6.32 8.54
N ILE A 353 2.53 6.79 9.68
CA ILE A 353 1.93 7.89 10.43
C ILE A 353 3.04 8.80 10.96
N ASP A 354 3.00 10.06 10.55
CA ASP A 354 3.86 11.12 11.06
C ASP A 354 3.03 12.00 11.98
N VAL A 355 3.50 12.18 13.21
CA VAL A 355 2.82 12.96 14.26
C VAL A 355 3.75 14.10 14.69
N SER A 356 3.27 15.33 14.58
CA SER A 356 3.96 16.53 15.06
C SER A 356 2.97 17.60 15.47
N ASP A 357 3.33 18.38 16.49
CA ASP A 357 2.68 19.64 16.83
C ASP A 357 1.15 19.50 17.00
N GLY A 358 0.70 18.40 17.61
CA GLY A 358 -0.72 18.11 17.80
C GLY A 358 -1.48 17.84 16.49
N LYS A 359 -0.78 17.39 15.45
CA LYS A 359 -1.32 17.03 14.14
C LYS A 359 -0.73 15.71 13.67
N PHE A 360 -1.41 15.09 12.72
CA PHE A 360 -0.84 13.91 12.05
C PHE A 360 -1.06 13.93 10.54
N LYS A 361 -0.17 13.22 9.85
CA LYS A 361 -0.29 12.82 8.46
C LYS A 361 -0.10 11.31 8.38
N ALA A 362 -1.07 10.62 7.82
CA ALA A 362 -1.01 9.17 7.64
C ALA A 362 -1.34 8.79 6.20
N GLU A 363 -0.72 7.71 5.72
CA GLU A 363 -1.15 7.07 4.48
C GLU A 363 -1.79 5.72 4.80
N ILE A 364 -2.98 5.52 4.27
CA ILE A 364 -3.78 4.31 4.42
C ILE A 364 -3.86 3.64 3.06
N SER A 365 -3.51 2.35 2.97
CA SER A 365 -3.69 1.58 1.74
C SER A 365 -4.75 0.50 1.89
N PHE A 366 -5.41 0.22 0.77
CA PHE A 366 -6.44 -0.78 0.65
C PHE A 366 -5.99 -1.83 -0.35
N GLN A 367 -6.16 -3.09 0.01
CA GLN A 367 -6.13 -4.22 -0.90
C GLN A 367 -7.53 -4.82 -0.87
N ILE A 368 -8.21 -4.83 -2.01
CA ILE A 368 -9.60 -5.27 -2.13
C ILE A 368 -9.66 -6.33 -3.22
N GLN A 369 -10.28 -7.45 -2.92
CA GLN A 369 -10.48 -8.54 -3.85
C GLN A 369 -11.96 -8.90 -3.97
N ASP A 370 -12.35 -9.23 -5.19
CA ASP A 370 -13.62 -9.87 -5.53
C ASP A 370 -13.38 -10.93 -6.60
N HIS A 371 -14.33 -11.84 -6.79
CA HIS A 371 -14.23 -12.92 -7.75
C HIS A 371 -15.00 -12.60 -9.02
N PHE A 372 -14.32 -12.69 -10.17
CA PHE A 372 -14.96 -12.74 -11.46
C PHE A 372 -15.36 -14.20 -11.76
N GLY A 373 -16.42 -14.64 -11.10
CA GLY A 373 -17.03 -15.95 -11.29
C GLY A 373 -18.37 -16.03 -10.59
N LEU A 374 -19.14 -17.08 -10.90
CA LEU A 374 -20.48 -17.28 -10.34
C LEU A 374 -20.52 -18.53 -9.47
N ASP A 375 -21.07 -18.39 -8.26
CA ASP A 375 -21.36 -19.52 -7.38
C ASP A 375 -22.75 -20.11 -7.65
N VAL A 376 -23.04 -21.26 -7.03
CA VAL A 376 -24.34 -21.91 -7.13
C VAL A 376 -25.47 -21.04 -6.54
N ALA A 377 -25.19 -20.22 -5.53
CA ALA A 377 -26.19 -19.37 -4.88
C ALA A 377 -26.54 -18.14 -5.74
N ASP A 378 -25.65 -17.71 -6.63
CA ASP A 378 -25.86 -16.62 -7.57
C ASP A 378 -26.95 -16.96 -8.58
N VAL A 379 -27.01 -18.21 -9.00
CA VAL A 379 -28.02 -18.74 -9.95
C VAL A 379 -29.18 -19.45 -9.25
N ASN A 380 -29.34 -19.29 -7.93
CA ASN A 380 -30.44 -19.89 -7.17
C ASN A 380 -31.07 -18.90 -6.18
N GLY A 381 -32.23 -18.35 -6.54
CA GLY A 381 -33.03 -17.50 -5.67
C GLY A 381 -32.61 -16.03 -5.70
N LYS A 382 -31.79 -15.63 -6.68
CA LYS A 382 -31.48 -14.24 -7.01
C LYS A 382 -31.95 -13.97 -8.44
N TRP A 383 -32.33 -12.73 -8.73
CA TRP A 383 -32.67 -12.27 -10.09
C TRP A 383 -31.67 -12.61 -11.22
N PHE A 384 -30.43 -13.05 -10.94
CA PHE A 384 -29.45 -13.42 -11.97
C PHE A 384 -29.89 -14.61 -12.84
N GLU A 385 -30.63 -15.56 -12.28
CA GLU A 385 -31.19 -16.69 -13.04
C GLU A 385 -32.15 -16.26 -14.16
N ASP A 386 -32.74 -15.07 -14.06
CA ASP A 386 -33.68 -14.51 -15.03
C ASP A 386 -32.97 -13.79 -16.20
N PHE A 387 -31.64 -13.64 -16.18
CA PHE A 387 -30.87 -13.02 -17.25
C PHE A 387 -30.07 -14.05 -18.07
N PRO A 388 -30.23 -14.08 -19.41
CA PRO A 388 -29.49 -14.98 -20.28
C PRO A 388 -27.95 -14.85 -20.19
N TRP A 389 -27.45 -13.70 -19.73
CA TRP A 389 -26.02 -13.42 -19.62
C TRP A 389 -25.38 -14.19 -18.46
N PHE A 390 -25.98 -14.17 -17.26
CA PHE A 390 -25.48 -14.93 -16.12
C PHE A 390 -25.60 -16.43 -16.35
N CYS A 391 -26.67 -16.89 -17.01
CA CYS A 391 -26.79 -18.30 -17.40
C CYS A 391 -25.69 -18.73 -18.38
N SER A 392 -25.33 -17.87 -19.35
CA SER A 392 -24.25 -18.15 -20.30
C SER A 392 -22.88 -18.13 -19.62
N TRP A 393 -22.64 -17.18 -18.71
CA TRP A 393 -21.43 -17.13 -17.90
C TRP A 393 -21.27 -18.41 -17.05
N PHE A 394 -22.32 -18.81 -16.33
CA PHE A 394 -22.29 -20.01 -15.49
C PHE A 394 -22.03 -21.28 -16.31
N ILE A 395 -22.62 -21.41 -17.52
CA ILE A 395 -22.33 -22.52 -18.43
C ILE A 395 -20.86 -22.50 -18.88
N LEU A 396 -20.36 -21.36 -19.35
CA LEU A 396 -18.96 -21.22 -19.78
C LEU A 396 -17.98 -21.61 -18.66
N GLN A 397 -18.28 -21.21 -17.43
CA GLN A 397 -17.43 -21.47 -16.26
C GLN A 397 -17.54 -22.91 -15.76
N ARG A 398 -18.74 -23.38 -15.41
CA ARG A 398 -18.94 -24.60 -14.61
C ARG A 398 -19.06 -25.87 -15.44
N TYR A 399 -19.44 -25.76 -16.71
CA TYR A 399 -19.68 -26.95 -17.53
C TYR A 399 -18.37 -27.69 -17.81
N THR A 400 -18.34 -28.99 -17.52
CA THR A 400 -17.16 -29.86 -17.67
C THR A 400 -16.52 -29.82 -19.06
N GLU A 401 -17.31 -29.60 -20.13
CA GLU A 401 -16.80 -29.52 -21.50
C GLU A 401 -16.21 -28.15 -21.88
N PHE A 402 -16.51 -27.08 -21.12
CA PHE A 402 -16.03 -25.73 -21.41
C PHE A 402 -14.96 -25.27 -20.40
N GLY A 403 -15.28 -25.28 -19.10
CA GLY A 403 -14.30 -25.07 -18.03
C GLY A 403 -13.51 -23.75 -18.10
N TYR A 404 -14.12 -22.64 -18.51
CA TYR A 404 -13.44 -21.34 -18.52
C TYR A 404 -13.14 -20.86 -17.09
N MET A 405 -11.89 -20.51 -16.84
CA MET A 405 -11.35 -20.22 -15.52
C MET A 405 -11.80 -18.84 -15.02
N PRO A 406 -12.48 -18.75 -13.86
CA PRO A 406 -12.71 -17.49 -13.17
C PRO A 406 -11.38 -16.95 -12.64
N PHE A 407 -11.39 -15.69 -12.22
CA PHE A 407 -10.20 -15.02 -11.71
C PHE A 407 -10.56 -14.01 -10.62
N ILE A 408 -9.58 -13.61 -9.84
CA ILE A 408 -9.73 -12.60 -8.80
C ILE A 408 -9.50 -11.22 -9.42
N ASN A 409 -10.41 -10.28 -9.18
CA ASN A 409 -10.19 -8.86 -9.41
C ASN A 409 -9.57 -8.24 -8.17
N GLU A 410 -8.41 -7.61 -8.32
CA GLU A 410 -7.74 -6.94 -7.20
C GLU A 410 -7.53 -5.46 -7.46
N ALA A 411 -8.01 -4.65 -6.51
CA ALA A 411 -7.70 -3.23 -6.40
C ALA A 411 -6.67 -3.00 -5.29
N GLU A 412 -5.62 -2.25 -5.60
CA GLU A 412 -4.63 -1.80 -4.61
C GLU A 412 -4.36 -0.30 -4.77
N PHE A 413 -4.70 0.49 -3.75
CA PHE A 413 -4.56 1.94 -3.79
C PHE A 413 -4.30 2.52 -2.39
N SER A 414 -3.68 3.71 -2.33
CA SER A 414 -3.44 4.44 -1.09
C SER A 414 -4.11 5.80 -1.08
N MET A 415 -4.37 6.31 0.13
CA MET A 415 -4.93 7.63 0.38
C MET A 415 -4.23 8.27 1.57
N VAL A 416 -3.85 9.53 1.42
CA VAL A 416 -3.25 10.33 2.48
C VAL A 416 -4.34 11.06 3.26
N VAL A 417 -4.27 10.99 4.58
CA VAL A 417 -5.15 11.70 5.50
C VAL A 417 -4.33 12.58 6.44
N GLU A 418 -4.84 13.77 6.72
CA GLU A 418 -4.24 14.75 7.64
C GLU A 418 -5.30 15.19 8.65
N GLY A 419 -4.96 15.34 9.94
CA GLY A 419 -5.96 15.58 10.99
C GLY A 419 -5.49 16.29 12.25
#